data_AF-A0A7C0XBS2-F1
#
_entry.id   AF-A0A7C0XBS2-F1
#
_cell.length_a   1.000
_cell.length_b   1.000
_cell.length_c   1.000
_cell.angle_alpha   90.00
_cell.angle_beta   90.00
_cell.angle_gamma   90.00
#
_symmetry.space_group_name_H-M   'P 1'
#
loop_
_entity.id
_entity.type
_entity.pdbx_description
1 polymer ?
#
loop_
_entity_poly.entity_id
_entity_poly.type
_entity_poly.pdbx_seq_one_letter_code
_entity_poly.pdbx_strand_id
1 'polypeptide(L)'
;KHAISLGLSPREEAKNALSRGGADALIVTGEATGEETDPGLLTLIKDISGDSPVLVGSGITPDNIARYREADGFIVGSYIKVEGKAGNPVNIERAKRLRSAWETL
;
A
#
# COMPACT_ATOMS: atom_id res chain seq x y z
N LYS A 1 -10.18 11.88 -13.30
CA LYS A 1 -9.17 11.68 -12.24
C LYS A 1 -9.75 12.17 -10.92
N HIS A 2 -10.39 11.28 -10.16
CA HIS A 2 -10.70 11.52 -8.74
C HIS A 2 -10.11 10.34 -7.98
N ALA A 3 -9.33 10.64 -6.93
CA ALA A 3 -8.69 9.65 -6.08
C ALA A 3 -9.62 9.14 -4.96
N ILE A 4 -10.80 9.76 -4.84
CA ILE A 4 -11.84 9.45 -3.86
C ILE A 4 -13.17 9.45 -4.62
N SER A 5 -13.99 8.42 -4.47
CA SER A 5 -15.29 8.37 -5.11
C SER A 5 -16.23 9.37 -4.43
N LEU A 6 -17.02 10.12 -5.20
CA LEU A 6 -17.96 11.10 -4.63
C LEU A 6 -19.06 10.35 -3.85
N GLY A 7 -18.90 10.27 -2.53
CA GLY A 7 -19.94 9.85 -1.59
C GLY A 7 -19.96 8.37 -1.20
N LEU A 8 -18.94 7.57 -1.55
CA LEU A 8 -18.82 6.19 -1.06
C LEU A 8 -17.83 6.11 0.11
N SER A 9 -18.13 5.24 1.06
CA SER A 9 -17.16 4.87 2.08
C SER A 9 -16.05 3.99 1.48
N PRO A 10 -14.83 3.97 2.06
CA PRO A 10 -13.76 3.06 1.60
C PRO A 10 -14.20 1.59 1.55
N ARG A 11 -15.11 1.20 2.46
CA ARG A 11 -15.70 -0.15 2.49
C ARG A 11 -16.54 -0.45 1.26
N GLU A 12 -17.39 0.50 0.84
CA GLU A 12 -18.23 0.33 -0.35
C GLU A 12 -17.40 0.38 -1.63
N GLU A 13 -16.38 1.23 -1.68
CA GLU A 13 -15.44 1.29 -2.80
C GLU A 13 -14.71 -0.05 -2.99
N ALA A 14 -14.15 -0.61 -1.92
CA ALA A 14 -13.47 -1.91 -1.96
C ALA A 14 -14.40 -3.05 -2.42
N LYS A 15 -15.61 -3.11 -1.86
CA LYS A 15 -16.61 -4.11 -2.29
C LYS A 15 -16.97 -3.97 -3.76
N ASN A 16 -17.20 -2.74 -4.22
CA ASN A 16 -17.54 -2.49 -5.62
C ASN A 16 -16.39 -2.84 -6.55
N ALA A 17 -15.15 -2.51 -6.18
CA ALA A 17 -13.96 -2.84 -6.96
C ALA A 17 -13.83 -4.35 -7.18
N LEU A 18 -14.00 -5.15 -6.12
CA LEU A 18 -13.93 -6.62 -6.22
C LEU A 18 -15.14 -7.21 -6.96
N SER A 19 -16.36 -6.89 -6.52
CA SER A 19 -17.56 -7.59 -7.00
C SER A 19 -18.06 -7.11 -8.38
N ARG A 20 -17.99 -5.81 -8.65
CA ARG A 20 -18.52 -5.20 -9.89
C ARG A 20 -17.42 -4.77 -10.84
N GLY A 21 -16.31 -4.30 -10.28
CA GLY A 21 -15.12 -3.91 -11.04
C GLY A 21 -14.28 -5.10 -11.50
N GLY A 22 -14.46 -6.28 -10.89
CA GLY A 22 -13.67 -7.47 -11.20
C GLY A 22 -12.19 -7.31 -10.85
N ALA A 23 -11.86 -6.50 -9.85
CA ALA A 23 -10.48 -6.32 -9.42
C ALA A 23 -9.95 -7.61 -8.78
N ASP A 24 -8.77 -8.06 -9.21
CA ASP A 24 -8.10 -9.23 -8.64
C ASP A 24 -7.44 -8.94 -7.29
N ALA A 25 -7.10 -7.68 -7.03
CA ALA A 25 -6.44 -7.21 -5.81
C ALA A 25 -6.83 -5.76 -5.51
N LEU A 26 -6.64 -5.36 -4.25
CA LEU A 26 -6.84 -3.99 -3.79
C LEU A 26 -5.51 -3.35 -3.40
N ILE A 27 -5.39 -2.05 -3.63
CA ILE A 27 -4.24 -1.26 -3.18
C ILE A 27 -4.76 -0.17 -2.24
N VAL A 28 -4.23 -0.13 -1.03
CA VAL A 28 -4.49 0.92 -0.05
C VAL A 28 -3.34 1.93 -0.12
N THR A 29 -3.67 3.22 -0.25
CA THR A 29 -2.68 4.29 -0.31
C THR A 29 -3.00 5.38 0.72
N GLY A 30 -2.00 6.16 1.12
CA GLY A 30 -2.21 7.38 1.91
C GLY A 30 -2.91 8.46 1.09
N GLU A 31 -3.33 9.53 1.75
CA GLU A 31 -4.09 10.64 1.12
C GLU A 31 -3.24 11.42 0.11
N ALA A 32 -1.93 11.53 0.34
CA ALA A 32 -0.99 12.15 -0.58
C ALA A 32 0.31 11.34 -0.79
N THR A 33 1.02 11.68 -1.88
CA THR A 33 2.33 11.10 -2.19
C THR A 33 3.32 11.34 -1.05
N GLY A 34 3.84 10.26 -0.47
CA GLY A 34 4.83 10.33 0.61
C GLY A 34 4.21 10.29 2.01
N GLU A 35 2.88 10.33 2.11
CA GLU A 35 2.19 10.08 3.37
C GLU A 35 2.03 8.58 3.61
N GLU A 36 2.09 8.21 4.88
CA GLU A 36 1.85 6.85 5.34
C GLU A 36 0.38 6.48 5.16
N THR A 37 0.12 5.23 4.80
CA THR A 37 -1.22 4.68 4.81
C THR A 37 -1.69 4.49 6.26
N ASP A 38 -2.95 4.75 6.56
CA ASP A 38 -3.50 4.41 7.87
C ASP A 38 -3.57 2.87 8.03
N PRO A 39 -2.89 2.26 9.02
CA PRO A 39 -3.01 0.83 9.29
C PRO A 39 -4.46 0.41 9.57
N GLY A 40 -5.29 1.29 10.16
CA GLY A 40 -6.70 1.01 10.39
C GLY A 40 -7.49 0.83 9.09
N LEU A 41 -7.13 1.59 8.05
CA LEU A 41 -7.70 1.41 6.72
C LEU A 41 -7.27 0.07 6.11
N LEU A 42 -6.01 -0.34 6.26
CA LEU A 42 -5.55 -1.66 5.81
C LEU A 42 -6.38 -2.78 6.46
N THR A 43 -6.52 -2.78 7.79
CA THR A 43 -7.30 -3.80 8.50
C THR A 43 -8.75 -3.82 8.04
N LEU A 44 -9.38 -2.64 7.89
CA LEU A 44 -10.73 -2.54 7.34
C LEU A 44 -10.85 -3.17 5.96
N ILE A 45 -9.90 -2.91 5.06
CA ILE A 45 -9.92 -3.43 3.69
C ILE A 45 -9.61 -4.92 3.66
N LYS A 46 -8.68 -5.43 4.48
CA LYS A 46 -8.40 -6.87 4.62
C LYS A 46 -9.65 -7.66 5.06
N ASP A 47 -10.42 -7.14 6.00
CA ASP A 47 -11.68 -7.76 6.44
C ASP A 47 -12.72 -7.88 5.31
N ILE A 48 -12.64 -7.02 4.30
CA ILE A 48 -13.57 -6.97 3.17
C ILE A 48 -13.06 -7.80 1.99
N SER A 49 -11.74 -7.92 1.84
CA SER A 49 -11.12 -8.46 0.63
C SER A 49 -11.33 -9.96 0.46
N GLY A 50 -11.64 -10.68 1.54
CA GLY A 50 -11.70 -12.14 1.51
C GLY A 50 -10.36 -12.71 1.04
N ASP A 51 -10.38 -13.54 0.01
CA ASP A 51 -9.18 -14.16 -0.57
C ASP A 51 -8.41 -13.24 -1.52
N SER A 52 -8.96 -12.07 -1.88
CA SER A 52 -8.28 -11.13 -2.76
C SER A 52 -7.11 -10.45 -2.03
N PRO A 53 -5.91 -10.40 -2.63
CA PRO A 53 -4.75 -9.74 -2.04
C PRO A 53 -4.98 -8.23 -1.83
N VAL A 54 -4.41 -7.70 -0.75
CA VAL A 54 -4.40 -6.28 -0.42
C VAL A 54 -2.96 -5.80 -0.26
N LEU A 55 -2.57 -4.84 -1.08
CA LEU A 55 -1.25 -4.24 -1.11
C LEU A 55 -1.28 -2.85 -0.46
N VAL A 56 -0.18 -2.42 0.16
CA VAL A 56 -0.01 -1.01 0.59
C VAL A 56 0.93 -0.27 -0.37
N GLY A 57 0.48 0.88 -0.85
CA GLY A 57 1.12 1.59 -1.96
C GLY A 57 1.80 2.93 -1.62
N SER A 58 1.83 3.37 -0.36
CA SER A 58 2.40 4.68 -0.02
C SER A 58 3.07 4.70 1.35
N GLY A 59 4.14 5.51 1.45
CA GLY A 59 4.81 5.80 2.71
C GLY A 59 5.59 4.63 3.35
N ILE A 60 5.74 3.49 2.69
CA ILE A 60 6.41 2.33 3.28
C ILE A 60 7.94 2.53 3.38
N THR A 61 8.46 2.28 4.57
CA THR A 61 9.89 2.30 4.92
C THR A 61 10.21 1.10 5.82
N PRO A 62 11.47 0.66 5.95
CA PRO A 62 11.84 -0.43 6.86
C PRO A 62 11.45 -0.18 8.31
N ASP A 63 11.35 1.08 8.72
CA ASP A 63 11.09 1.46 10.10
C ASP A 63 9.58 1.40 10.44
N ASN A 64 8.70 1.50 9.43
CA ASN A 64 7.24 1.46 9.63
C ASN A 64 6.57 0.20 9.07
N ILE A 65 7.28 -0.62 8.31
CA ILE A 65 6.73 -1.77 7.57
C ILE A 65 5.99 -2.77 8.48
N ALA A 66 6.44 -2.92 9.73
CA ALA A 66 5.81 -3.81 10.72
C ALA A 66 4.37 -3.41 11.10
N ARG A 67 3.99 -2.14 10.91
CA ARG A 67 2.63 -1.66 11.14
C ARG A 67 1.62 -2.21 10.13
N TYR A 68 2.11 -2.78 9.02
CA TYR A 68 1.30 -3.27 7.90
C TYR A 68 1.48 -4.79 7.70
N ARG A 69 1.72 -5.53 8.78
CA ARG A 69 1.95 -6.98 8.77
C ARG A 69 0.83 -7.82 8.15
N GLU A 70 -0.37 -7.26 8.03
CA GLU A 70 -1.55 -7.92 7.43
C GLU A 70 -1.60 -7.75 5.91
N ALA A 71 -0.76 -6.88 5.34
CA ALA A 71 -0.69 -6.67 3.89
C ALA A 71 -0.10 -7.90 3.20
N ASP A 72 -0.56 -8.18 1.98
CA ASP A 72 -0.04 -9.27 1.16
C ASP A 72 1.18 -8.82 0.33
N GLY A 73 1.50 -7.52 0.36
CA GLY A 73 2.67 -6.95 -0.28
C GLY A 73 2.68 -5.43 -0.32
N PHE A 74 3.73 -4.88 -0.91
CA PHE A 74 3.96 -3.43 -0.95
C PHE A 74 4.38 -2.92 -2.31
N ILE A 75 3.91 -1.72 -2.65
CA ILE A 75 4.40 -0.95 -3.80
C ILE A 75 5.20 0.22 -3.26
N VAL A 76 6.52 0.17 -3.44
CA VAL A 76 7.44 1.17 -2.87
C VAL A 76 8.15 1.97 -3.96
N GLY A 77 7.89 3.26 -3.97
CA GLY A 77 8.46 4.23 -4.91
C GLY A 77 9.67 4.96 -4.33
N SER A 78 9.44 6.18 -3.82
CA SER A 78 10.48 7.14 -3.44
C SER A 78 11.56 6.58 -2.51
N TYR A 79 11.20 5.77 -1.50
CA TYR A 79 12.15 5.24 -0.52
C TYR A 79 13.33 4.46 -1.15
N ILE A 80 13.05 3.59 -2.12
CA ILE A 80 14.08 2.76 -2.77
C ILE A 80 14.90 3.51 -3.82
N LYS A 81 14.64 4.80 -4.01
CA LYS A 81 15.35 5.63 -4.99
C LYS A 81 16.54 6.33 -4.33
N VAL A 82 17.54 6.67 -5.13
CA VAL A 82 18.67 7.51 -4.69
C VAL A 82 18.11 8.82 -4.12
N GLU A 83 18.61 9.22 -2.94
CA GLU A 83 18.13 10.37 -2.14
C GLU A 83 16.65 10.32 -1.70
N GLY A 84 15.93 9.24 -1.96
CA GLY A 84 14.53 9.13 -1.55
C GLY A 84 13.58 9.90 -2.48
N LYS A 85 14.02 10.23 -3.70
CA LYS A 85 13.26 11.05 -4.64
C LYS A 85 12.76 10.21 -5.81
N ALA A 86 11.46 10.30 -6.08
CA ALA A 86 10.88 9.72 -7.28
C ALA A 86 11.57 10.28 -8.54
N GLY A 87 11.74 9.44 -9.57
CA GLY A 87 12.44 9.79 -10.81
C GLY A 87 13.95 9.48 -10.79
N ASN A 88 14.57 9.38 -9.62
CA ASN A 88 15.97 8.97 -9.52
C ASN A 88 16.18 7.47 -9.84
N PRO A 89 17.42 7.01 -10.08
CA PRO A 89 17.72 5.59 -10.14
C PRO A 89 17.36 4.85 -8.85
N VAL A 90 17.19 3.53 -8.94
CA VAL A 90 17.01 2.67 -7.77
C VAL A 90 18.33 2.59 -6.99
N ASN A 91 18.26 2.79 -5.68
CA ASN A 91 19.34 2.49 -4.75
C ASN A 91 19.17 1.04 -4.25
N ILE A 92 20.05 0.16 -4.72
CA ILE A 92 19.99 -1.28 -4.42
C ILE A 92 20.08 -1.56 -2.92
N GLU A 93 20.89 -0.80 -2.18
CA GLU A 93 21.06 -1.03 -0.74
C GLU A 93 19.77 -0.70 0.03
N ARG A 94 19.08 0.38 -0.35
CA ARG A 94 17.78 0.70 0.24
C ARG A 94 16.72 -0.34 -0.09
N ALA A 95 16.70 -0.84 -1.33
CA ALA A 95 15.79 -1.92 -1.73
C ALA A 95 16.06 -3.22 -0.94
N LYS A 96 17.33 -3.58 -0.75
CA LYS A 96 17.72 -4.73 0.08
C LYS A 96 17.29 -4.56 1.53
N ARG A 97 17.55 -3.40 2.14
CA ARG A 97 17.13 -3.11 3.53
C ARG A 97 15.63 -3.25 3.71
N LEU A 98 14.84 -2.76 2.76
CA LEU A 98 13.38 -2.92 2.77
C LEU A 98 12.97 -4.39 2.69
N ARG A 99 13.57 -5.15 1.77
CA ARG A 99 13.31 -6.59 1.64
C ARG A 99 13.66 -7.34 2.93
N SER A 100 14.82 -7.07 3.52
CA SER A 100 15.23 -7.69 4.78
C SER A 100 14.25 -7.38 5.91
N ALA A 101 13.74 -6.15 6.00
CA ALA A 101 12.77 -5.78 7.02
C ALA A 101 11.42 -6.51 6.82
N TRP A 102 10.98 -6.72 5.57
CA TRP A 102 9.79 -7.51 5.25
C TRP A 102 9.94 -8.99 5.62
N GLU A 103 11.10 -9.59 5.33
CA GLU A 103 11.35 -11.00 5.63
C GLU A 103 11.39 -11.31 7.14
N THR A 104 11.50 -10.28 7.97
CA THR A 104 11.49 -10.40 9.44
C THR A 104 10.14 -10.12 10.08
N LEU A 105 9.08 -9.83 9.31
CA LEU A 105 7.72 -9.63 9.80
C LEU A 105 6.99 -10.95 10.06
#